data_AF-A0A5W3RSA9-F1
#
_entry.id   AF-A0A5W3RSA9-F1
#
_cell.length_a   1.000
_cell.length_b   1.000
_cell.length_c   1.000
_cell.angle_alpha   90.00
_cell.angle_beta   90.00
_cell.angle_gamma   90.00
#
_symmetry.space_group_name_H-M   'P 1'
#
loop_
_entity.id
_entity.type
_entity.pdbx_description
1 polymer ?
#
loop_
_entity_poly.entity_id
_entity_poly.type
_entity_poly.pdbx_seq_one_letter_code
_entity_poly.pdbx_strand_id
1 'polypeptide(L)' 'MSDSKPHGLTGRRNAAKEKTASAQLQIRMHPDEKARFAALAESVGLSLSAWATDAMKEKAKNQT' A
#
# COMPACT_ATOMS: atom_id res chain seq x y z
N MET A 1 8.56 -43.51 34.89
CA MET A 1 8.70 -42.07 35.15
C MET A 1 8.20 -41.35 33.92
N SER A 2 7.25 -40.45 34.09
CA SER A 2 6.48 -39.84 33.00
C SER A 2 7.20 -38.63 32.41
N ASP A 3 7.57 -38.68 31.14
CA ASP A 3 8.09 -37.53 30.39
C ASP A 3 6.95 -36.54 30.08
N SER A 4 6.71 -35.60 30.98
CA SER A 4 5.85 -34.44 30.73
C SER A 4 6.54 -33.47 29.77
N LYS A 5 6.42 -33.70 28.46
CA LYS A 5 6.69 -32.65 27.46
C LYS A 5 5.57 -31.61 27.59
N PRO A 6 5.86 -30.33 27.93
CA PRO A 6 4.89 -29.29 27.76
C PRO A 6 4.64 -29.16 26.26
N HIS A 7 3.47 -29.61 25.80
CA HIS A 7 2.96 -29.26 24.49
C HIS A 7 2.80 -27.74 24.49
N GLY A 8 3.86 -27.05 24.06
CA GLY A 8 3.78 -25.64 23.77
C GLY A 8 2.71 -25.48 22.71
N LEU A 9 1.56 -24.91 23.10
CA LEU A 9 0.72 -24.15 22.19
C LEU A 9 1.58 -22.97 21.74
N THR A 10 2.52 -23.22 20.84
CA THR A 10 3.31 -22.19 20.17
C THR A 10 2.29 -21.30 19.50
N GLY A 11 2.21 -20.09 20.03
CA GLY A 11 1.00 -19.30 20.06
C GLY A 11 0.32 -19.18 18.70
N ARG A 12 -1.02 -19.14 18.76
CA ARG A 12 -1.82 -18.43 17.77
C ARG A 12 -1.44 -16.94 17.81
N ARG A 13 -0.23 -16.62 17.33
CA ARG A 13 0.04 -15.31 16.77
C ARG A 13 -0.72 -15.34 15.46
N ASN A 14 -1.99 -14.95 15.50
CA ASN A 14 -2.56 -14.22 14.38
C ASN A 14 -1.64 -13.01 14.22
N ALA A 15 -0.50 -13.20 13.54
CA ALA A 15 0.34 -12.11 13.13
C ALA A 15 -0.62 -11.20 12.38
N ALA A 16 -0.89 -10.03 12.95
CA ALA A 16 -1.63 -9.00 12.26
C ALA A 16 -0.83 -8.77 10.98
N LYS A 17 -1.21 -9.45 9.90
CA LYS A 17 -0.51 -9.38 8.63
C LYS A 17 -0.55 -7.91 8.30
N GLU A 18 0.62 -7.31 8.06
CA GLU A 18 0.66 -5.95 7.57
C GLU A 18 -0.34 -5.84 6.41
N LYS A 19 -1.12 -4.76 6.39
CA LYS A 19 -2.02 -4.48 5.26
C LYS A 19 -1.15 -4.19 4.05
N THR A 20 -0.63 -5.24 3.44
CA THR A 20 0.13 -5.16 2.20
C THR A 20 -0.85 -4.70 1.13
N ALA A 21 -0.48 -3.65 0.38
CA ALA A 21 -1.27 -3.21 -0.76
C ALA A 21 -1.42 -4.40 -1.72
N SER A 22 -2.63 -4.97 -1.78
CA SER A 22 -2.90 -6.22 -2.49
C SER A 22 -3.50 -6.00 -3.87
N ALA A 23 -3.93 -4.78 -4.18
CA ALA A 23 -4.60 -4.43 -5.42
C ALA A 23 -3.69 -3.60 -6.32
N GLN A 24 -3.71 -3.90 -7.61
CA GLN A 24 -3.05 -3.13 -8.66
C GLN A 24 -4.09 -2.32 -9.43
N LEU A 25 -3.79 -1.04 -9.66
CA LEU A 25 -4.58 -0.18 -10.54
C LEU A 25 -3.80 0.07 -11.83
N GLN A 26 -4.39 -0.29 -12.97
CA GLN A 26 -3.85 0.03 -14.29
C GLN A 26 -4.65 1.19 -14.88
N ILE A 27 -3.96 2.27 -15.27
CA ILE A 27 -4.56 3.50 -15.80
C ILE A 27 -4.05 3.70 -17.22
N ARG A 28 -4.98 3.89 -18.18
CA ARG A 28 -4.65 4.34 -19.54
C ARG A 28 -4.62 5.86 -19.56
N MET A 29 -3.56 6.44 -20.12
CA MET A 29 -3.36 7.88 -20.26
C MET A 29 -2.42 8.15 -21.44
N HIS A 30 -2.39 9.39 -21.92
CA HIS A 30 -1.44 9.75 -22.97
C HIS A 30 0.01 9.75 -22.44
N PRO A 31 1.01 9.44 -23.29
CA PRO A 31 2.41 9.44 -22.88
C PRO A 31 2.87 10.79 -22.31
N ASP A 32 2.44 11.90 -22.91
CA ASP A 32 2.85 13.25 -22.50
C ASP A 32 2.29 13.61 -21.12
N GLU A 33 1.04 13.23 -20.83
CA GLU A 33 0.43 13.41 -19.52
C GLU A 33 1.17 12.59 -18.45
N LYS A 34 1.49 11.33 -18.78
CA LYS A 34 2.27 10.46 -17.87
C LYS A 34 3.62 11.09 -17.54
N ALA A 35 4.34 11.59 -18.54
CA ALA A 35 5.64 12.22 -18.35
C ALA A 35 5.53 13.47 -17.47
N ARG A 36 4.52 14.31 -17.71
CA ARG A 36 4.26 15.50 -16.90
C ARG A 36 3.96 15.14 -15.44
N PHE A 37 3.11 14.15 -15.18
CA PHE A 37 2.80 13.74 -13.81
C PHE A 37 4.00 13.07 -13.12
N ALA A 38 4.81 12.31 -13.85
CA ALA A 38 6.04 11.73 -13.30
C ALA A 38 7.01 12.82 -12.84
N ALA A 39 7.22 13.87 -13.65
CA ALA A 39 8.09 14.99 -13.28
C ALA A 39 7.54 15.79 -12.07
N LEU A 40 6.22 15.97 -11.98
CA LEU A 40 5.58 16.60 -10.83
C LEU A 40 5.68 15.75 -9.56
N ALA A 41 5.57 14.43 -9.67
CA ALA A 41 5.75 13.53 -8.55
C ALA A 41 7.20 13.57 -8.04
N GLU A 42 8.16 13.58 -8.95
CA GLU A 42 9.59 13.66 -8.62
C GLU A 42 9.95 14.99 -7.94
N SER A 43 9.37 16.11 -8.40
CA SER A 43 9.65 17.43 -7.80
C SER A 43 9.19 17.55 -6.34
N VAL A 44 8.25 16.71 -5.91
CA VAL A 44 7.80 16.59 -4.51
C VAL A 44 8.38 15.37 -3.79
N GLY A 45 9.34 14.67 -4.41
CA GLY A 45 10.03 13.52 -3.82
C GLY A 45 9.18 12.25 -3.72
N LEU A 46 8.14 12.12 -4.53
CA LEU A 46 7.21 10.98 -4.52
C LEU A 46 7.36 10.12 -5.79
N SER A 47 6.95 8.86 -5.69
CA SER A 47 6.69 8.03 -6.86
C SER A 47 5.37 8.46 -7.51
N LEU A 48 5.22 8.21 -8.83
CA LEU A 48 3.98 8.52 -9.54
C LEU A 48 2.74 7.83 -8.91
N SER A 49 2.89 6.60 -8.40
CA SER A 49 1.79 5.88 -7.76
C SER A 49 1.42 6.46 -6.39
N ALA A 50 2.41 6.89 -5.59
CA ALA A 50 2.16 7.59 -4.33
C ALA A 50 1.47 8.93 -4.59
N TRP A 51 1.98 9.71 -5.54
CA TRP A 51 1.40 10.99 -5.95
C TRP A 51 -0.06 10.86 -6.42
N ALA A 52 -0.35 9.87 -7.28
CA ALA A 52 -1.71 9.60 -7.73
C ALA A 52 -2.64 9.17 -6.58
N THR A 53 -2.13 8.38 -5.62
CA THR A 53 -2.90 7.94 -4.46
C THR A 53 -3.26 9.10 -3.55
N ASP A 54 -2.36 10.04 -3.34
CA ASP A 54 -2.64 11.22 -2.50
C ASP A 54 -3.64 12.15 -3.17
N ALA A 55 -3.54 12.38 -4.49
CA ALA A 55 -4.55 13.12 -5.24
C ALA A 55 -5.95 12.46 -5.13
N MET A 56 -6.03 11.13 -5.18
CA MET A 56 -7.29 10.40 -4.98
C MET A 56 -7.86 10.60 -3.56
N LYS A 57 -7.01 10.56 -2.53
CA LYS A 57 -7.43 10.79 -1.13
C LYS A 57 -7.90 12.23 -0.92
N GLU A 58 -7.19 13.21 -1.47
CA GLU A 58 -7.59 14.63 -1.39
C GLU A 58 -8.94 14.86 -2.04
N LYS A 59 -9.15 14.29 -3.24
CA LYS A 59 -10.45 14.35 -3.92
C LYS A 59 -11.55 13.69 -3.09
N ALA A 60 -11.28 12.56 -2.43
CA ALA A 60 -12.25 11.87 -1.59
C ALA A 60 -12.65 12.68 -0.35
N LYS A 61 -11.72 13.39 0.29
CA LYS A 61 -12.03 14.27 1.43
C LYS A 61 -13.03 15.36 1.07
N ASN A 62 -12.93 15.91 -0.14
CA ASN A 62 -13.79 16.99 -0.62
C ASN A 62 -15.21 16.53 -1.04
N GLN A 63 -15.53 15.24 -0.93
CA GLN A 63 -16.85 14.67 -1.26
C GLN A 63 -17.67 14.25 -0.04
N THR A 64 -17.12 14.44 1.16
CA THR A 64 -17.76 14.18 2.47
C THR A 64 -18.08 15.49 3.16
#